data_AF-A0A9E4EJC3-F1
#
_entry.id   AF-A0A9E4EJC3-F1
#
_cell.length_a   1.000
_cell.length_b   1.000
_cell.length_c   1.000
_cell.angle_alpha   90.00
_cell.angle_beta   90.00
_cell.angle_gamma   90.00
#
_symmetry.space_group_name_H-M   'P 1'
#
loop_
_entity.id
_entity.type
_entity.pdbx_description
1 polymer ?
#
loop_
_entity_poly.entity_id
_entity_poly.type
_entity_poly.pdbx_seq_one_letter_code
_entity_poly.pdbx_strand_id
1 'polypeptide(L)'
;PLAGNVRDAALLLDVLAGSSTSAQSRPGLENVRVGVLREGAKAHAGVEVAFAEAVDTLADLGADVVDELFIEMPDGFYDAEYQLLLHEFKDGLNRYLASHDTGFHDLASLIAYNESHADDVMSLFGQEHFVAAQATEGLDCPAYAAALADSVGTMRQAVDQMFRTHELRALIAATNGPAWKIGESERGHVSSSTIAAVAGYPSVALPWALVDHLPVAVSFIGLPGSETDRGSPRRVPVARVLAGRLASRRVLKVRFRDSKAWGTYMRIMVNGQQAFGRAVLDTLLERGENVVGVFTAPDQADRESGRPDPLKEGAVEHGIPLFQPTSFRREAVWEQIRELEPDLGVMAYVTLFVPEEALDIPTHGTIQYHPSLLPMHKGPSSINWPIIFGETKTGLSIFWPDNGLDTGPVLLQKEVDIGPDDTLGSVYFDHLFPMGVDAMIEAVDLVRAGTAPKTPQWELAGLEAEVDPSELGSYEGWCREEQVEIDWGEPADTVYNLIRGANPQPGAWTSYEGGALQIFDSRKVDGGAGEVGTVTGIADDGFVVATGNGSIKVMRVRPPGQGKVPAAEFAASVGLRVGHRFDHTGG
;
A
#
# COMPACT_ATOMS: atom_id res chain seq x y z
N PRO A 1 20.91 -1.10 -34.69
CA PRO A 1 19.76 -1.97 -34.36
C PRO A 1 20.18 -3.10 -33.42
N LEU A 2 19.71 -3.09 -32.17
CA LEU A 2 19.96 -4.13 -31.15
C LEU A 2 19.35 -5.50 -31.46
N ALA A 3 18.71 -5.62 -32.61
CA ALA A 3 18.13 -6.83 -33.13
C ALA A 3 18.81 -7.18 -34.46
N GLY A 4 19.32 -8.41 -34.55
CA GLY A 4 20.13 -8.89 -35.67
C GLY A 4 19.39 -8.94 -37.02
N ASN A 5 18.07 -8.81 -37.03
CA ASN A 5 17.25 -8.67 -38.23
C ASN A 5 15.93 -7.92 -37.94
N VAL A 6 15.19 -7.59 -39.00
CA VAL A 6 13.91 -6.85 -38.92
C VAL A 6 12.86 -7.59 -38.09
N ARG A 7 12.89 -8.94 -38.06
CA ARG A 7 11.99 -9.76 -37.25
C ARG A 7 12.33 -9.64 -35.77
N ASP A 8 13.60 -9.66 -35.38
CA ASP A 8 14.02 -9.50 -33.99
C ASP A 8 13.75 -8.07 -33.50
N ALA A 9 13.85 -7.08 -34.39
CA ALA A 9 13.58 -5.68 -34.06
C ALA A 9 12.07 -5.46 -33.86
N ALA A 10 11.26 -6.10 -34.71
CA ALA A 10 9.81 -6.14 -34.58
C ALA A 10 9.37 -6.95 -33.35
N LEU A 11 10.07 -8.03 -32.98
CA LEU A 11 9.80 -8.82 -31.78
C LEU A 11 10.17 -8.07 -30.51
N LEU A 12 11.32 -7.36 -30.51
CA LEU A 12 11.67 -6.46 -29.42
C LEU A 12 10.61 -5.37 -29.30
N LEU A 13 10.21 -4.73 -30.41
CA LEU A 13 9.12 -3.75 -30.41
C LEU A 13 7.77 -4.34 -29.97
N ASP A 14 7.40 -5.56 -30.38
CA ASP A 14 6.15 -6.24 -29.97
C ASP A 14 6.14 -6.56 -28.47
N VAL A 15 7.29 -6.98 -27.91
CA VAL A 15 7.49 -7.20 -26.48
C VAL A 15 7.41 -5.87 -25.71
N LEU A 16 8.05 -4.83 -26.23
CA LEU A 16 8.10 -3.50 -25.61
C LEU A 16 6.79 -2.72 -25.75
N ALA A 17 5.99 -3.00 -26.78
CA ALA A 17 4.69 -2.40 -27.03
C ALA A 17 3.51 -3.24 -26.49
N GLY A 18 3.79 -4.34 -25.78
CA GLY A 18 2.78 -5.21 -25.15
C GLY A 18 1.75 -5.81 -26.11
N SER A 19 2.02 -5.82 -27.42
CA SER A 19 1.06 -6.21 -28.45
C SER A 19 1.59 -7.40 -29.24
N SER A 20 1.26 -8.63 -28.80
CA SER A 20 1.30 -9.76 -29.74
C SER A 20 0.40 -10.91 -29.34
N THR A 21 -0.68 -10.99 -30.09
CA THR A 21 -1.60 -12.10 -30.30
C THR A 21 -0.89 -13.30 -30.96
N SER A 22 -0.12 -14.11 -30.22
CA SER A 22 -0.07 -15.57 -30.40
C SER A 22 0.97 -16.23 -29.50
N ALA A 23 0.54 -17.24 -28.76
CA ALA A 23 1.35 -18.03 -27.84
C ALA A 23 2.25 -19.07 -28.55
N GLN A 24 2.77 -18.81 -29.75
CA GLN A 24 3.61 -19.76 -30.48
C GLN A 24 4.94 -19.13 -30.91
N SER A 25 6.00 -19.54 -30.20
CA SER A 25 7.43 -19.20 -30.36
C SER A 25 7.85 -17.80 -29.90
N ARG A 26 7.92 -17.60 -28.59
CA ARG A 26 8.81 -16.58 -28.01
C ARG A 26 10.26 -17.10 -28.14
N PRO A 27 11.18 -16.46 -28.86
CA PRO A 27 12.61 -16.78 -28.71
C PRO A 27 13.03 -16.31 -27.32
N GLY A 28 13.59 -17.20 -26.49
CA GLY A 28 14.12 -16.80 -25.20
C GLY A 28 15.43 -16.03 -25.34
N LEU A 29 15.80 -15.30 -24.29
CA LEU A 29 17.08 -14.61 -24.14
C LEU A 29 18.18 -15.57 -23.64
N GLU A 30 17.99 -16.88 -23.82
CA GLU A 30 18.99 -17.87 -23.39
C GLU A 30 20.30 -17.58 -24.13
N ASN A 31 21.39 -17.37 -23.37
CA ASN A 31 22.73 -16.93 -23.82
C ASN A 31 22.94 -15.41 -24.01
N VAL A 32 22.01 -14.55 -23.59
CA VAL A 32 22.24 -13.10 -23.51
C VAL A 32 22.62 -12.74 -22.08
N ARG A 33 23.86 -12.28 -21.88
CA ARG A 33 24.33 -11.79 -20.58
C ARG A 33 24.21 -10.27 -20.50
N VAL A 34 23.46 -9.75 -19.54
CA VAL A 34 23.15 -8.31 -19.43
C VAL A 34 23.66 -7.77 -18.11
N GLY A 35 24.38 -6.66 -18.14
CA GLY A 35 24.82 -5.95 -16.94
C GLY A 35 23.85 -4.82 -16.59
N VAL A 36 23.56 -4.61 -15.31
CA VAL A 36 22.58 -3.61 -14.85
C VAL A 36 23.27 -2.48 -14.09
N LEU A 37 23.04 -1.24 -14.50
CA LEU A 37 23.49 -0.04 -13.79
C LEU A 37 22.31 0.56 -13.00
N ARG A 38 22.20 0.24 -11.71
CA ARG A 38 21.05 0.65 -10.87
C ARG A 38 21.14 2.06 -10.30
N GLU A 39 22.34 2.59 -10.13
CA GLU A 39 22.59 3.83 -9.38
C GLU A 39 21.69 4.99 -9.82
N GLY A 40 21.55 5.20 -11.14
CA GLY A 40 20.68 6.25 -11.67
C GLY A 40 19.21 6.05 -11.32
N ALA A 41 18.70 4.82 -11.30
CA ALA A 41 17.30 4.55 -11.01
C ALA A 41 16.93 4.85 -9.56
N LYS A 42 17.88 4.69 -8.61
CA LYS A 42 17.71 4.96 -7.18
C LYS A 42 17.41 6.43 -6.85
N ALA A 43 17.68 7.34 -7.79
CA ALA A 43 17.36 8.76 -7.62
C ALA A 43 15.84 9.05 -7.65
N HIS A 44 15.00 8.09 -8.07
CA HIS A 44 13.56 8.23 -8.04
C HIS A 44 12.87 6.90 -7.74
N ALA A 45 12.19 6.79 -6.58
CA ALA A 45 11.60 5.53 -6.10
C ALA A 45 10.70 4.83 -7.14
N GLY A 46 9.85 5.58 -7.85
CA GLY A 46 9.01 5.01 -8.92
C GLY A 46 9.80 4.48 -10.12
N VAL A 47 10.94 5.09 -10.44
CA VAL A 47 11.83 4.63 -11.52
C VAL A 47 12.62 3.41 -11.06
N GLU A 48 13.04 3.37 -9.80
CA GLU A 48 13.74 2.22 -9.22
C GLU A 48 12.89 0.94 -9.29
N VAL A 49 11.61 1.04 -8.88
CA VAL A 49 10.66 -0.08 -8.97
C VAL A 49 10.43 -0.48 -10.42
N ALA A 50 10.08 0.46 -11.29
CA ALA A 50 9.83 0.18 -12.70
C ALA A 50 11.06 -0.41 -13.42
N PHE A 51 12.26 0.03 -13.04
CA PHE A 51 13.50 -0.50 -13.58
C PHE A 51 13.79 -1.90 -13.05
N ALA A 52 13.52 -2.18 -11.76
CA ALA A 52 13.64 -3.52 -11.20
C ALA A 52 12.73 -4.53 -11.93
N GLU A 53 11.49 -4.16 -12.23
CA GLU A 53 10.57 -4.99 -13.04
C GLU A 53 11.13 -5.28 -14.44
N ALA A 54 11.83 -4.31 -15.04
CA ALA A 54 12.50 -4.50 -16.32
C ALA A 54 13.61 -5.56 -16.24
N VAL A 55 14.40 -5.49 -15.17
CA VAL A 55 15.48 -6.46 -14.91
C VAL A 55 14.89 -7.86 -14.70
N ASP A 56 13.84 -7.98 -13.88
CA ASP A 56 13.17 -9.25 -13.60
C ASP A 56 12.57 -9.86 -14.88
N THR A 57 11.96 -9.03 -15.72
CA THR A 57 11.40 -9.50 -17.01
C THR A 57 12.50 -10.04 -17.94
N LEU A 58 13.68 -9.41 -17.98
CA LEU A 58 14.81 -9.93 -18.77
C LEU A 58 15.30 -11.27 -18.21
N ALA A 59 15.38 -11.41 -16.89
CA ALA A 59 15.76 -12.65 -16.24
C ALA A 59 14.75 -13.78 -16.52
N ASP A 60 13.44 -13.49 -16.43
CA ASP A 60 12.35 -14.43 -16.70
C ASP A 60 12.33 -14.90 -18.16
N LEU A 61 12.76 -14.05 -19.08
CA LEU A 61 12.93 -14.40 -20.49
C LEU A 61 14.20 -15.22 -20.76
N GLY A 62 15.03 -15.49 -19.74
CA GLY A 62 16.20 -16.37 -19.82
C GLY A 62 17.54 -15.66 -19.97
N ALA A 63 17.61 -14.34 -19.78
CA ALA A 63 18.88 -13.61 -19.74
C ALA A 63 19.70 -13.94 -18.49
N ASP A 64 21.02 -13.99 -18.63
CA ASP A 64 21.96 -14.05 -17.51
C ASP A 64 22.21 -12.63 -17.01
N VAL A 65 21.60 -12.25 -15.89
CA VAL A 65 21.65 -10.89 -15.35
C VAL A 65 22.80 -10.75 -14.36
N VAL A 66 23.70 -9.81 -14.65
CA VAL A 66 24.75 -9.35 -13.72
C VAL A 66 24.30 -8.00 -13.15
N ASP A 67 23.69 -8.06 -11.98
CA ASP A 67 23.06 -6.90 -11.36
C ASP A 67 24.03 -6.04 -10.53
N GLU A 68 23.66 -4.80 -10.28
CA GLU A 68 24.39 -3.81 -9.47
C GLU A 68 25.83 -3.53 -9.93
N LEU A 69 26.02 -3.37 -11.24
CA LEU A 69 27.28 -2.88 -11.79
C LEU A 69 27.41 -1.37 -11.62
N PHE A 70 28.65 -0.92 -11.48
CA PHE A 70 29.00 0.48 -11.34
C PHE A 70 30.21 0.82 -12.21
N ILE A 71 30.14 1.90 -12.99
CA ILE A 71 31.27 2.42 -13.73
C ILE A 71 31.84 3.59 -12.94
N GLU A 72 33.02 3.38 -12.34
CA GLU A 72 33.72 4.42 -11.61
C GLU A 72 34.26 5.47 -12.58
N MET A 73 33.76 6.70 -12.44
CA MET A 73 34.22 7.84 -13.22
C MET A 73 35.46 8.45 -12.55
N PRO A 74 36.49 8.84 -13.30
CA PRO A 74 37.61 9.60 -12.76
C PRO A 74 37.15 10.93 -12.16
N ASP A 75 37.85 11.38 -11.13
CA ASP A 75 37.66 12.71 -10.56
C ASP A 75 37.76 13.80 -11.64
N GLY A 76 36.79 14.73 -11.65
CA GLY A 76 36.74 15.84 -12.60
C GLY A 76 36.24 15.48 -14.01
N PHE A 77 35.79 14.24 -14.25
CA PHE A 77 35.26 13.82 -15.55
C PHE A 77 34.09 14.71 -16.03
N TYR A 78 33.10 14.96 -15.16
CA TYR A 78 31.94 15.78 -15.51
C TYR A 78 32.28 17.25 -15.74
N ASP A 79 33.27 17.79 -15.03
CA ASP A 79 33.77 19.15 -15.27
C ASP A 79 34.45 19.23 -16.66
N ALA A 80 35.24 18.22 -17.02
CA ALA A 80 35.87 18.13 -18.33
C ALA A 80 34.83 17.98 -19.46
N GLU A 81 33.81 17.13 -19.27
CA GLU A 81 32.69 16.99 -20.20
C GLU A 81 31.94 18.31 -20.40
N TYR A 82 31.62 19.01 -19.30
CA TYR A 82 30.95 20.30 -19.36
C TYR A 82 31.77 21.35 -20.13
N GLN A 83 33.09 21.41 -19.95
CA GLN A 83 33.96 22.30 -20.72
C GLN A 83 33.97 21.97 -22.22
N LEU A 84 33.94 20.69 -22.60
CA LEU A 84 33.83 20.28 -24.00
C LEU A 84 32.49 20.72 -24.61
N LEU A 85 31.39 20.53 -23.86
CA LEU A 85 30.04 20.94 -24.30
C LEU A 85 29.95 22.44 -24.55
N LEU A 86 30.67 23.29 -23.81
CA LEU A 86 30.70 24.73 -24.05
C LEU A 86 31.32 25.09 -25.41
N HIS A 87 32.38 24.38 -25.84
CA HIS A 87 32.98 24.57 -27.17
C HIS A 87 31.99 24.16 -28.27
N GLU A 88 31.38 22.97 -28.11
CA GLU A 88 30.40 22.44 -29.06
C GLU A 88 29.12 23.29 -29.14
N PHE A 89 28.66 23.81 -28.00
CA PHE A 89 27.50 24.68 -27.93
C PHE A 89 27.73 25.99 -28.71
N LYS A 90 28.89 26.64 -28.52
CA LYS A 90 29.25 27.85 -29.27
C LYS A 90 29.22 27.59 -30.77
N ASP A 91 29.94 26.58 -31.25
CA ASP A 91 30.04 26.30 -32.69
C ASP A 91 28.73 25.79 -33.30
N GLY A 92 27.99 24.96 -32.56
CA GLY A 92 26.67 24.49 -32.97
C GLY A 92 25.67 25.64 -33.10
N LEU A 93 25.60 26.52 -32.10
CA LEU A 93 24.68 27.65 -32.09
C LEU A 93 25.06 28.70 -33.15
N ASN A 94 26.34 29.03 -33.31
CA ASN A 94 26.79 29.93 -34.38
C ASN A 94 26.41 29.40 -35.76
N ARG A 95 26.61 28.09 -36.00
CA ARG A 95 26.22 27.45 -37.26
C ARG A 95 24.71 27.51 -37.47
N TYR A 96 23.91 27.28 -36.43
CA TYR A 96 22.46 27.36 -36.49
C TYR A 96 22.00 28.79 -36.84
N LEU A 97 22.46 29.79 -36.09
CA LEU A 97 22.09 31.20 -36.28
C LEU A 97 22.53 31.71 -37.66
N ALA A 98 23.73 31.36 -38.12
CA ALA A 98 24.20 31.76 -39.44
C ALA A 98 23.44 31.10 -40.61
N SER A 99 22.78 29.97 -40.38
CA SER A 99 22.06 29.21 -41.42
C SER A 99 20.54 29.41 -41.41
N HIS A 100 20.01 30.17 -40.45
CA HIS A 100 18.57 30.38 -40.28
C HIS A 100 18.24 31.87 -40.13
N ASP A 101 17.08 32.29 -40.61
CA ASP A 101 16.61 33.67 -40.48
C ASP A 101 16.02 33.88 -39.08
N THR A 102 16.90 34.10 -38.10
CA THR A 102 16.53 34.28 -36.68
C THR A 102 16.61 35.73 -36.21
N GLY A 103 17.14 36.62 -37.06
CA GLY A 103 17.51 38.00 -36.67
C GLY A 103 18.85 38.11 -35.94
N PHE A 104 19.54 37.00 -35.67
CA PHE A 104 20.87 36.94 -35.06
C PHE A 104 21.86 36.20 -35.96
N HIS A 105 23.13 36.61 -35.94
CA HIS A 105 24.16 36.03 -36.81
C HIS A 105 25.04 35.02 -36.08
N ASP A 106 25.25 35.22 -34.78
CA ASP A 106 26.11 34.40 -33.92
C ASP A 106 25.74 34.57 -32.44
N LEU A 107 26.35 33.74 -31.60
CA LEU A 107 26.18 33.76 -30.14
C LEU A 107 26.56 35.12 -29.54
N ALA A 108 27.55 35.82 -30.10
CA ALA A 108 27.93 37.15 -29.63
C ALA A 108 26.80 38.18 -29.83
N SER A 109 26.16 38.16 -31.00
CA SER A 109 25.01 39.02 -31.30
C SER A 109 23.80 38.71 -30.42
N LEU A 110 23.59 37.43 -30.07
CA LEU A 110 22.54 37.00 -29.16
C LEU A 110 22.81 37.46 -27.72
N ILE A 111 24.05 37.34 -27.23
CA ILE A 111 24.46 37.84 -25.92
C ILE A 111 24.23 39.35 -25.81
N ALA A 112 24.67 40.12 -26.81
CA ALA A 112 24.51 41.57 -26.84
C ALA A 112 23.01 41.98 -26.85
N TYR A 113 22.17 41.21 -27.53
CA TYR A 113 20.72 41.42 -27.49
C TYR A 113 20.17 41.18 -26.09
N ASN A 114 20.52 40.06 -25.46
CA ASN A 114 20.09 39.75 -24.10
C ASN A 114 20.52 40.84 -23.11
N GLU A 115 21.75 41.33 -23.19
CA GLU A 115 22.25 42.42 -22.33
C GLU A 115 21.45 43.72 -22.52
N SER A 116 21.11 44.08 -23.75
CA SER A 116 20.35 45.29 -24.06
C SER A 116 18.85 45.19 -23.75
N HIS A 117 18.34 43.97 -23.54
CA HIS A 117 16.93 43.68 -23.23
C HIS A 117 16.79 42.86 -21.95
N ALA A 118 17.72 43.03 -21.00
CA ALA A 118 17.85 42.16 -19.83
C ALA A 118 16.56 42.07 -19.00
N ASP A 119 15.85 43.19 -18.86
CA ASP A 119 14.58 43.26 -18.13
C ASP A 119 13.49 42.38 -18.77
N ASP A 120 13.54 42.21 -20.10
CA ASP A 120 12.53 41.45 -20.85
C ASP A 120 12.91 39.97 -20.97
N VAL A 121 14.19 39.66 -21.25
CA VAL A 121 14.61 38.31 -21.65
C VAL A 121 15.47 37.56 -20.62
N MET A 122 15.92 38.24 -19.57
CA MET A 122 16.72 37.65 -18.47
C MET A 122 16.07 37.89 -17.10
N SER A 123 14.74 37.97 -17.05
CA SER A 123 13.99 38.24 -15.82
C SER A 123 13.99 37.08 -14.81
N LEU A 124 14.22 35.84 -15.28
CA LEU A 124 14.21 34.63 -14.44
C LEU A 124 15.55 33.90 -14.43
N PHE A 125 16.25 33.87 -15.56
CA PHE A 125 17.52 33.16 -15.72
C PHE A 125 18.51 34.07 -16.44
N GLY A 126 19.78 34.00 -16.03
CA GLY A 126 20.88 34.69 -16.68
C GLY A 126 21.32 33.99 -17.97
N GLN A 127 22.50 34.39 -18.45
CA GLN A 127 23.11 33.85 -19.66
C GLN A 127 24.55 33.37 -19.44
N GLU A 128 24.84 32.88 -18.24
CA GLU A 128 26.17 32.45 -17.78
C GLU A 128 26.77 31.40 -18.73
N HIS A 129 25.94 30.45 -19.19
CA HIS A 129 26.35 29.42 -20.14
C HIS A 129 26.67 30.00 -21.52
N PHE A 130 25.94 31.02 -21.99
CA PHE A 130 26.24 31.67 -23.26
C PHE A 130 27.57 32.42 -23.19
N VAL A 131 27.79 33.15 -22.08
CA VAL A 131 29.05 33.87 -21.84
C VAL A 131 30.22 32.90 -21.70
N ALA A 132 30.05 31.82 -20.94
CA ALA A 132 31.08 30.78 -20.78
C ALA A 132 31.39 30.09 -22.11
N ALA A 133 30.37 29.73 -22.90
CA ALA A 133 30.54 29.15 -24.22
C ALA A 133 31.23 30.13 -25.17
N GLN A 134 30.83 31.40 -25.19
CA GLN A 134 31.42 32.43 -26.05
C GLN A 134 32.91 32.64 -25.77
N ALA A 135 33.33 32.51 -24.50
CA ALA A 135 34.73 32.61 -24.08
C ALA A 135 35.62 31.45 -24.57
N THR A 136 35.04 30.34 -25.05
CA THR A 136 35.82 29.22 -25.58
C THR A 136 36.48 29.54 -26.92
N GLU A 137 37.54 28.81 -27.25
CA GLU A 137 38.26 28.97 -28.53
C GLU A 137 37.62 28.21 -29.71
N GLY A 138 36.48 27.53 -29.48
CA GLY A 138 35.78 26.72 -30.48
C GLY A 138 36.44 25.35 -30.75
N LEU A 139 35.89 24.60 -31.71
CA LEU A 139 36.26 23.22 -32.02
C LEU A 139 37.65 23.06 -32.67
N ASP A 140 38.19 24.12 -33.26
CA ASP A 140 39.51 24.08 -33.92
C ASP A 140 40.68 24.20 -32.94
N CYS A 141 40.41 24.45 -31.65
CA CYS A 141 41.44 24.64 -30.65
C CYS A 141 42.11 23.29 -30.25
N PRO A 142 43.45 23.23 -30.17
CA PRO A 142 44.14 21.99 -29.79
C PRO A 142 43.76 21.45 -28.41
N ALA A 143 43.40 22.33 -27.47
CA ALA A 143 43.01 21.94 -26.12
C ALA A 143 41.66 21.20 -26.11
N TYR A 144 40.69 21.63 -26.93
CA TYR A 144 39.43 20.90 -27.13
C TYR A 144 39.69 19.52 -27.71
N ALA A 145 40.47 19.42 -28.80
CA ALA A 145 40.76 18.14 -29.44
C ALA A 145 41.46 17.15 -28.49
N ALA A 146 42.39 17.63 -27.65
CA ALA A 146 43.07 16.81 -26.66
C ALA A 146 42.12 16.35 -25.54
N ALA A 147 41.32 17.25 -24.99
CA ALA A 147 40.34 16.94 -23.94
C ALA A 147 39.25 15.98 -24.45
N LEU A 148 38.79 16.15 -25.68
CA LEU A 148 37.82 15.24 -26.31
C LEU A 148 38.41 13.83 -26.44
N ALA A 149 39.64 13.72 -26.94
CA ALA A 149 40.31 12.44 -27.09
C ALA A 149 40.51 11.72 -25.74
N ASP A 150 40.83 12.47 -24.68
CA ASP A 150 41.00 11.94 -23.33
C ASP A 150 39.67 11.46 -22.71
N SER A 151 38.61 12.29 -22.75
CA SER A 151 37.29 11.91 -22.24
C SER A 151 36.71 10.69 -22.96
N VAL A 152 36.78 10.68 -24.30
CA VAL A 152 36.33 9.54 -25.12
C VAL A 152 37.17 8.30 -24.82
N GLY A 153 38.49 8.44 -24.75
CA GLY A 153 39.41 7.34 -24.47
C GLY A 153 39.16 6.69 -23.11
N THR A 154 39.00 7.52 -22.08
CA THR A 154 38.76 7.09 -20.71
C THR A 154 37.41 6.39 -20.55
N MET A 155 36.33 6.97 -21.10
CA MET A 155 35.02 6.33 -21.06
C MET A 155 35.01 5.00 -21.81
N ARG A 156 35.62 4.94 -23.02
CA ARG A 156 35.75 3.68 -23.77
C ARG A 156 36.49 2.61 -22.99
N GLN A 157 37.61 2.98 -22.36
CA GLN A 157 38.37 2.03 -21.55
C GLN A 157 37.52 1.46 -20.40
N ALA A 158 36.77 2.31 -19.70
CA ALA A 158 35.91 1.89 -18.61
C ALA A 158 34.77 0.96 -19.07
N VAL A 159 34.06 1.33 -20.13
CA VAL A 159 32.97 0.50 -20.70
C VAL A 159 33.51 -0.81 -21.28
N ASP A 160 34.59 -0.78 -22.06
CA ASP A 160 35.22 -1.99 -22.62
C ASP A 160 35.71 -2.94 -21.52
N GLN A 161 36.27 -2.40 -20.45
CA GLN A 161 36.68 -3.19 -19.29
C GLN A 161 35.47 -3.83 -18.61
N MET A 162 34.36 -3.10 -18.45
CA MET A 162 33.11 -3.63 -17.88
C MET A 162 32.57 -4.81 -18.69
N PHE A 163 32.43 -4.63 -20.01
CA PHE A 163 31.96 -5.68 -20.92
C PHE A 163 32.86 -6.91 -20.91
N ARG A 164 34.19 -6.73 -20.89
CA ARG A 164 35.13 -7.86 -20.86
C ARG A 164 35.13 -8.60 -19.52
N THR A 165 35.11 -7.86 -18.41
CA THR A 165 35.22 -8.43 -17.06
C THR A 165 34.00 -9.27 -16.71
N HIS A 166 32.82 -8.80 -17.08
CA HIS A 166 31.55 -9.47 -16.78
C HIS A 166 31.00 -10.27 -17.96
N GLU A 167 31.74 -10.39 -19.07
CA GLU A 167 31.33 -11.10 -20.29
C GLU A 167 29.96 -10.67 -20.83
N LEU A 168 29.72 -9.36 -20.82
CA LEU A 168 28.41 -8.78 -21.13
C LEU A 168 28.16 -8.74 -22.64
N ARG A 169 26.89 -8.89 -23.00
CA ARG A 169 26.37 -8.63 -24.35
C ARG A 169 25.74 -7.26 -24.48
N ALA A 170 25.17 -6.74 -23.39
CA ALA A 170 24.64 -5.39 -23.29
C ALA A 170 24.74 -4.88 -21.85
N LEU A 171 24.76 -3.57 -21.68
CA LEU A 171 24.46 -2.89 -20.42
C LEU A 171 23.05 -2.33 -20.49
N ILE A 172 22.34 -2.35 -19.38
CA ILE A 172 21.06 -1.66 -19.22
C ILE A 172 21.09 -0.66 -18.07
N ALA A 173 20.37 0.44 -18.25
CA ALA A 173 20.20 1.48 -17.25
C ALA A 173 18.83 2.16 -17.43
N ALA A 174 18.29 2.77 -16.38
CA ALA A 174 17.17 3.68 -16.52
C ALA A 174 17.61 4.89 -17.38
N THR A 175 16.87 5.20 -18.45
CA THR A 175 17.26 6.22 -19.44
C THR A 175 17.22 7.62 -18.84
N ASN A 176 16.05 7.99 -18.33
CA ASN A 176 15.76 9.25 -17.66
C ASN A 176 14.61 9.05 -16.66
N GLY A 177 14.42 10.02 -15.76
CA GLY A 177 13.28 10.07 -14.85
C GLY A 177 12.02 10.55 -15.56
N PRO A 178 10.88 10.64 -14.86
CA PRO A 178 9.68 11.29 -15.39
C PRO A 178 10.02 12.69 -15.88
N ALA A 179 9.41 13.10 -17.01
CA ALA A 179 9.59 14.45 -17.53
C ALA A 179 9.22 15.51 -16.48
N TRP A 180 10.05 16.52 -16.30
CA TRP A 180 9.80 17.55 -15.31
C TRP A 180 8.64 18.46 -15.72
N LYS A 181 7.80 18.84 -14.76
CA LYS A 181 6.91 19.99 -14.92
C LYS A 181 7.75 21.26 -14.88
N ILE A 182 7.48 22.20 -15.77
CA ILE A 182 8.15 23.51 -15.77
C ILE A 182 7.91 24.17 -14.39
N GLY A 183 8.97 24.34 -13.59
CA GLY A 183 8.92 25.03 -12.29
C GLY A 183 9.10 24.17 -11.03
N GLU A 184 9.14 22.84 -11.12
CA GLU A 184 9.45 21.94 -9.99
C GLU A 184 10.92 21.48 -10.08
N SER A 185 11.78 21.91 -9.15
CA SER A 185 13.23 21.64 -9.17
C SER A 185 13.69 20.45 -8.33
N GLU A 186 12.79 19.71 -7.67
CA GLU A 186 13.16 18.78 -6.59
C GLU A 186 13.02 17.28 -6.92
N ARG A 187 12.78 16.89 -8.17
CA ARG A 187 12.75 15.46 -8.54
C ARG A 187 14.18 14.97 -8.85
N GLY A 188 14.59 13.87 -8.22
CA GLY A 188 15.92 13.29 -8.41
C GLY A 188 16.26 13.07 -9.89
N HIS A 189 17.48 13.46 -10.27
CA HIS A 189 17.94 13.38 -11.64
C HIS A 189 18.37 11.95 -11.98
N VAL A 190 17.60 11.28 -12.82
CA VAL A 190 17.98 10.01 -13.44
C VAL A 190 18.46 10.31 -14.86
N SER A 191 19.68 9.91 -15.21
CA SER A 191 20.21 9.95 -16.58
C SER A 191 21.29 8.88 -16.75
N SER A 192 21.29 8.18 -17.88
CA SER A 192 22.32 7.19 -18.23
C SER A 192 22.93 7.38 -19.61
N SER A 193 22.58 8.47 -20.30
CA SER A 193 22.97 8.72 -21.69
C SER A 193 24.46 9.07 -21.85
N THR A 194 25.07 9.70 -20.85
CA THR A 194 26.49 10.12 -20.85
C THR A 194 27.45 8.99 -21.21
N ILE A 195 27.25 7.79 -20.64
CA ILE A 195 28.16 6.65 -20.85
C ILE A 195 28.27 6.29 -22.32
N ALA A 196 27.12 6.13 -22.99
CA ALA A 196 27.09 5.78 -24.40
C ALA A 196 27.47 6.96 -25.31
N ALA A 197 27.04 8.18 -24.94
CA ALA A 197 27.30 9.40 -25.71
C ALA A 197 28.81 9.70 -25.79
N VAL A 198 29.51 9.72 -24.64
CA VAL A 198 30.95 10.01 -24.59
C VAL A 198 31.77 8.88 -25.21
N ALA A 199 31.39 7.61 -25.02
CA ALA A 199 32.08 6.50 -25.67
C ALA A 199 31.88 6.49 -27.20
N GLY A 200 30.82 7.13 -27.70
CA GLY A 200 30.35 7.00 -29.09
C GLY A 200 29.84 5.57 -29.37
N TYR A 201 29.18 4.96 -28.40
CA TYR A 201 28.68 3.58 -28.46
C TYR A 201 27.19 3.54 -28.78
N PRO A 202 26.69 2.46 -29.40
CA PRO A 202 25.28 2.33 -29.68
C PRO A 202 24.47 2.29 -28.37
N SER A 203 23.47 3.17 -28.29
CA SER A 203 22.44 3.14 -27.25
C SER A 203 21.06 3.21 -27.89
N VAL A 204 20.12 2.41 -27.39
CA VAL A 204 18.71 2.52 -27.73
C VAL A 204 17.91 2.63 -26.44
N ALA A 205 17.16 3.72 -26.32
CA ALA A 205 16.18 3.90 -25.26
C ALA A 205 14.84 3.32 -25.72
N LEU A 206 14.27 2.45 -24.88
CA LEU A 206 13.01 1.78 -25.13
C LEU A 206 12.04 2.10 -24.00
N PRO A 207 10.87 2.71 -24.30
CA PRO A 207 9.84 2.91 -23.29
C PRO A 207 9.51 1.58 -22.62
N TRP A 208 9.48 1.58 -21.29
CA TRP A 208 9.27 0.37 -20.50
C TRP A 208 8.09 0.51 -19.54
N ALA A 209 7.94 1.68 -18.93
CA ALA A 209 6.90 1.92 -17.93
C ALA A 209 6.41 3.37 -17.96
N LEU A 210 5.36 3.62 -17.19
CA LEU A 210 4.91 4.97 -16.85
C LEU A 210 5.18 5.19 -15.36
N VAL A 211 5.88 6.28 -15.05
CA VAL A 211 6.06 6.78 -13.68
C VAL A 211 5.49 8.19 -13.65
N ASP A 212 4.58 8.47 -12.72
CA ASP A 212 3.80 9.72 -12.66
C ASP A 212 3.08 10.06 -13.98
N HIS A 213 2.54 9.03 -14.65
CA HIS A 213 1.90 9.10 -15.97
C HIS A 213 2.82 9.51 -17.13
N LEU A 214 4.14 9.58 -16.88
CA LEU A 214 5.12 9.96 -17.88
C LEU A 214 5.97 8.75 -18.29
N PRO A 215 6.28 8.62 -19.59
CA PRO A 215 7.04 7.48 -20.08
C PRO A 215 8.46 7.51 -19.52
N VAL A 216 8.84 6.39 -18.90
CA VAL A 216 10.22 6.10 -18.54
C VAL A 216 10.72 4.96 -19.41
N ALA A 217 12.01 5.00 -19.74
CA ALA A 217 12.62 4.09 -20.71
C ALA A 217 13.83 3.37 -20.13
N VAL A 218 14.11 2.18 -20.65
CA VAL A 218 15.36 1.44 -20.41
C VAL A 218 16.31 1.69 -21.58
N SER A 219 17.52 2.13 -21.26
CA SER A 219 18.59 2.27 -22.23
C SER A 219 19.36 0.98 -22.34
N PHE A 220 19.47 0.46 -23.56
CA PHE A 220 20.30 -0.69 -23.90
C PHE A 220 21.56 -0.18 -24.59
N ILE A 221 22.70 -0.37 -23.93
CA ILE A 221 24.01 0.10 -24.39
C ILE A 221 24.82 -1.11 -24.85
N GLY A 222 25.42 -1.03 -26.04
CA GLY A 222 26.26 -2.09 -26.61
C GLY A 222 27.66 -1.60 -26.97
N LEU A 223 28.55 -2.53 -27.34
CA LEU A 223 29.86 -2.20 -27.91
C LEU A 223 29.75 -1.80 -29.39
N PRO A 224 30.75 -1.10 -29.95
CA PRO A 224 30.79 -0.79 -31.38
C PRO A 224 30.60 -2.03 -32.25
N GLY A 225 29.74 -1.95 -33.26
CA GLY A 225 29.45 -3.05 -34.18
C GLY A 225 28.46 -4.09 -33.65
N SER A 226 28.05 -4.01 -32.37
CA SER A 226 27.02 -4.90 -31.79
C SER A 226 25.67 -4.78 -32.48
N GLU A 227 25.43 -3.64 -33.13
CA GLU A 227 24.27 -3.35 -33.95
C GLU A 227 24.18 -4.12 -35.28
N THR A 228 25.24 -4.83 -35.68
CA THR A 228 25.34 -5.53 -36.99
C THR A 228 25.45 -7.04 -36.91
N ASP A 229 25.43 -7.63 -35.70
CA ASP A 229 25.70 -9.06 -35.52
C ASP A 229 24.57 -9.95 -36.06
N ARG A 230 24.68 -10.30 -37.35
CA ARG A 230 23.81 -11.24 -38.05
C ARG A 230 24.30 -12.66 -37.76
N GLY A 231 23.92 -13.21 -36.60
CA GLY A 231 23.92 -14.64 -36.31
C GLY A 231 25.18 -15.42 -36.68
N SER A 232 26.11 -15.57 -35.73
CA SER A 232 26.86 -16.82 -35.63
C SER A 232 27.11 -17.16 -34.17
N PRO A 233 26.80 -18.39 -33.71
CA PRO A 233 27.17 -18.82 -32.37
C PRO A 233 28.69 -19.00 -32.37
N ARG A 234 29.42 -18.04 -31.80
CA ARG A 234 30.82 -18.29 -31.41
C ARG A 234 30.81 -19.36 -30.33
N ARG A 235 30.96 -20.62 -30.75
CA ARG A 235 31.25 -21.76 -29.87
C ARG A 235 32.54 -21.46 -29.12
N VAL A 236 32.43 -21.16 -27.83
CA VAL A 236 33.56 -21.25 -26.91
C VAL A 236 33.64 -22.71 -26.46
N PRO A 237 34.82 -23.37 -26.52
CA PRO A 237 34.94 -24.79 -26.18
C PRO A 237 34.69 -25.01 -24.68
N VAL A 238 33.70 -25.84 -24.36
CA VAL A 238 33.46 -26.32 -23.00
C VAL A 238 34.58 -27.28 -22.59
N ALA A 239 35.38 -26.89 -21.61
CA ALA A 239 36.20 -27.79 -20.81
C ALA A 239 35.72 -27.76 -19.34
N ARG A 240 35.38 -28.96 -18.83
CA ARG A 240 35.10 -29.40 -17.44
C ARG A 240 35.69 -28.51 -16.32
N VAL A 241 35.04 -28.33 -15.17
CA VAL A 241 34.95 -29.27 -14.01
C VAL A 241 33.81 -28.77 -13.07
N LEU A 242 32.68 -29.48 -12.95
CA LEU A 242 32.23 -30.32 -11.82
C LEU A 242 31.93 -29.64 -10.45
N ALA A 243 30.64 -29.77 -10.09
CA ALA A 243 30.08 -30.20 -8.80
C ALA A 243 30.02 -29.21 -7.61
N GLY A 244 28.79 -28.74 -7.33
CA GLY A 244 28.37 -28.16 -6.06
C GLY A 244 26.87 -27.88 -6.03
N ARG A 245 26.05 -28.93 -5.85
CA ARG A 245 24.60 -28.84 -5.59
C ARG A 245 24.34 -28.31 -4.18
N LEU A 246 23.48 -27.31 -4.04
CA LEU A 246 22.50 -27.14 -2.95
C LEU A 246 21.29 -26.43 -3.57
N ALA A 247 20.22 -27.14 -3.93
CA ALA A 247 19.13 -27.65 -3.09
C ALA A 247 18.01 -26.60 -2.88
N SER A 248 16.90 -26.89 -3.56
CA SER A 248 15.50 -26.56 -3.23
C SER A 248 15.08 -25.08 -3.17
N ARG A 249 14.10 -24.73 -4.00
CA ARG A 249 12.72 -24.55 -3.50
C ARG A 249 11.71 -24.58 -4.64
N ARG A 250 10.51 -24.97 -4.25
CA ARG A 250 9.39 -25.43 -5.07
C ARG A 250 8.76 -24.27 -5.83
N VAL A 251 8.35 -24.59 -7.05
CA VAL A 251 7.44 -23.84 -7.91
C VAL A 251 6.14 -23.54 -7.16
N LEU A 252 5.82 -22.26 -6.97
CA LEU A 252 4.43 -21.82 -6.79
C LEU A 252 3.94 -21.31 -8.16
N LYS A 253 2.88 -21.94 -8.66
CA LYS A 253 2.16 -21.46 -9.85
C LYS A 253 1.39 -20.20 -9.47
N VAL A 254 1.70 -19.07 -10.12
CA VAL A 254 0.76 -17.94 -10.17
C VAL A 254 0.21 -17.86 -11.60
N ARG A 255 -1.13 -17.84 -11.68
CA ARG A 255 -1.91 -17.70 -12.91
C ARG A 255 -1.86 -16.25 -13.35
N PHE A 256 -1.53 -16.02 -14.63
CA PHE A 256 -1.79 -14.75 -15.32
C PHE A 256 -3.28 -14.41 -15.24
N ARG A 257 -3.61 -13.14 -14.93
CA ARG A 257 -4.96 -12.58 -15.10
C ARG A 257 -4.89 -11.44 -16.12
N ASP A 258 -5.94 -11.36 -16.94
CA ASP A 258 -6.07 -10.61 -18.20
C ASP A 258 -5.56 -9.16 -18.22
N SER A 259 -4.84 -8.85 -19.30
CA SER A 259 -4.16 -7.58 -19.62
C SER A 259 -5.09 -6.49 -20.18
N LYS A 260 -6.15 -6.10 -19.46
CA LYS A 260 -7.09 -5.04 -19.90
C LYS A 260 -7.22 -3.81 -19.00
N ALA A 261 -6.36 -3.63 -18.00
CA ALA A 261 -6.44 -2.46 -17.12
C ALA A 261 -5.04 -1.95 -16.73
N TRP A 262 -4.41 -1.13 -17.59
CA TRP A 262 -3.31 -0.27 -17.13
C TRP A 262 -3.93 1.03 -16.61
N GLY A 263 -4.60 0.89 -15.46
CA GLY A 263 -5.01 2.01 -14.63
C GLY A 263 -3.82 2.46 -13.79
N THR A 264 -3.75 3.77 -13.54
CA THR A 264 -2.86 4.40 -12.57
C THR A 264 -2.96 3.66 -11.23
N TYR A 265 -1.85 3.18 -10.65
CA TYR A 265 -1.92 2.53 -9.34
C TYR A 265 -2.40 3.55 -8.31
N MET A 266 -3.58 3.29 -7.75
CA MET A 266 -4.22 4.11 -6.74
C MET A 266 -3.32 4.15 -5.49
N ARG A 267 -2.93 5.35 -5.05
CA ARG A 267 -2.16 5.60 -3.82
C ARG A 267 -3.08 5.47 -2.62
N ILE A 268 -2.84 4.47 -1.76
CA ILE A 268 -3.73 4.15 -0.65
C ILE A 268 -3.08 4.59 0.66
N MET A 269 -3.77 5.41 1.44
CA MET A 269 -3.44 5.59 2.86
C MET A 269 -4.31 4.67 3.71
N VAL A 270 -3.72 3.96 4.66
CA VAL A 270 -4.46 3.10 5.60
C VAL A 270 -4.52 3.79 6.95
N ASN A 271 -5.72 4.00 7.48
CA ASN A 271 -5.95 4.48 8.83
C ASN A 271 -6.68 3.40 9.63
N GLY A 272 -6.11 2.94 10.74
CA GLY A 272 -6.70 1.80 11.44
C GLY A 272 -5.97 1.40 12.71
N GLN A 273 -6.40 0.30 13.30
CA GLN A 273 -5.80 -0.28 14.50
C GLN A 273 -6.06 -1.79 14.58
N GLN A 274 -5.39 -2.43 15.54
CA GLN A 274 -5.61 -3.83 15.94
C GLN A 274 -5.34 -4.82 14.78
N ALA A 275 -5.64 -6.10 15.03
CA ALA A 275 -5.42 -7.16 14.07
C ALA A 275 -6.20 -6.98 12.75
N PHE A 276 -7.36 -6.31 12.80
CA PHE A 276 -8.16 -6.04 11.60
C PHE A 276 -7.48 -5.05 10.67
N GLY A 277 -7.02 -3.90 11.19
CA GLY A 277 -6.26 -2.94 10.40
C GLY A 277 -4.99 -3.58 9.81
N ARG A 278 -4.27 -4.38 10.60
CA ARG A 278 -3.11 -5.15 10.13
C ARG A 278 -3.47 -6.09 8.97
N ALA A 279 -4.54 -6.87 9.09
CA ALA A 279 -4.95 -7.81 8.04
C ALA A 279 -5.35 -7.10 6.73
N VAL A 280 -6.00 -5.93 6.83
CA VAL A 280 -6.29 -5.11 5.65
C VAL A 280 -4.99 -4.59 5.01
N LEU A 281 -4.05 -4.08 5.81
CA LEU A 281 -2.73 -3.66 5.30
C LEU A 281 -2.01 -4.80 4.58
N ASP A 282 -1.87 -5.95 5.23
CA ASP A 282 -1.17 -7.11 4.67
C ASP A 282 -1.80 -7.55 3.35
N THR A 283 -3.14 -7.61 3.30
CA THR A 283 -3.86 -8.01 2.08
C THR A 283 -3.66 -7.01 0.94
N LEU A 284 -3.62 -5.71 1.23
CA LEU A 284 -3.29 -4.68 0.22
C LEU A 284 -1.86 -4.88 -0.31
N LEU A 285 -0.89 -5.10 0.57
CA LEU A 285 0.51 -5.32 0.18
C LEU A 285 0.71 -6.61 -0.61
N GLU A 286 0.06 -7.71 -0.21
CA GLU A 286 0.07 -8.99 -0.92
C GLU A 286 -0.51 -8.88 -2.35
N ARG A 287 -1.47 -7.96 -2.54
CA ARG A 287 -2.04 -7.64 -3.86
C ARG A 287 -1.15 -6.71 -4.70
N GLY A 288 -0.03 -6.24 -4.16
CA GLY A 288 0.85 -5.27 -4.81
C GLY A 288 0.26 -3.86 -4.86
N GLU A 289 -0.64 -3.52 -3.93
CA GLU A 289 -1.24 -2.20 -3.86
C GLU A 289 -0.22 -1.16 -3.35
N ASN A 290 -0.33 0.07 -3.86
CA ASN A 290 0.56 1.15 -3.50
C ASN A 290 0.13 1.82 -2.19
N VAL A 291 0.51 1.24 -1.05
CA VAL A 291 0.23 1.83 0.27
C VAL A 291 1.29 2.90 0.61
N VAL A 292 0.87 4.16 0.62
CA VAL A 292 1.80 5.32 0.76
C VAL A 292 2.03 5.74 2.21
N GLY A 293 1.12 5.38 3.13
CA GLY A 293 1.28 5.69 4.54
C GLY A 293 0.25 5.00 5.42
N VAL A 294 0.62 4.79 6.68
CA VAL A 294 -0.22 4.18 7.71
C VAL A 294 -0.42 5.14 8.86
N PHE A 295 -1.68 5.37 9.22
CA PHE A 295 -2.10 6.11 10.39
C PHE A 295 -2.70 5.16 11.42
N THR A 296 -2.29 5.28 12.67
CA THR A 296 -2.84 4.50 13.78
C THR A 296 -2.81 5.34 15.04
N ALA A 297 -3.72 5.11 15.98
CA ALA A 297 -3.68 5.91 17.21
C ALA A 297 -2.36 5.65 17.98
N PRO A 298 -1.92 6.61 18.80
CA PRO A 298 -0.76 6.42 19.66
C PRO A 298 -0.92 5.17 20.53
N ASP A 299 0.18 4.48 20.78
CA ASP A 299 0.18 3.37 21.73
C ASP A 299 -0.26 3.91 23.09
N GLN A 300 -1.26 3.26 23.70
CA GLN A 300 -1.68 3.66 25.04
C GLN A 300 -0.59 3.25 26.04
N ALA A 301 -0.13 4.20 26.84
CA ALA A 301 0.94 3.98 27.83
C ALA A 301 0.56 2.99 28.95
N ASP A 302 -0.71 2.62 29.05
CA ASP A 302 -1.34 1.86 30.15
C ASP A 302 -1.75 0.42 29.77
N ARG A 303 -1.55 -0.03 28.52
CA ARG A 303 -1.76 -1.44 28.18
C ARG A 303 -0.76 -2.30 28.95
N GLU A 304 -1.27 -3.17 29.83
CA GLU A 304 -0.48 -4.10 30.67
C GLU A 304 0.59 -4.91 29.90
N SER A 305 0.41 -5.10 28.59
CA SER A 305 1.32 -5.86 27.74
C SER A 305 2.51 -5.08 27.21
N GLY A 306 2.48 -3.74 27.22
CA GLY A 306 3.49 -2.87 26.58
C GLY A 306 3.70 -3.14 25.08
N ARG A 307 2.80 -3.91 24.43
CA ARG A 307 2.95 -4.29 23.02
C ARG A 307 2.39 -3.20 22.11
N PRO A 308 3.13 -2.82 21.05
CA PRO A 308 2.64 -1.86 20.06
C PRO A 308 1.40 -2.41 19.34
N ASP A 309 0.61 -1.51 18.76
CA ASP A 309 -0.56 -1.92 17.97
C ASP A 309 -0.16 -2.83 16.77
N PRO A 310 -0.89 -3.91 16.47
CA PRO A 310 -0.55 -4.80 15.35
C PRO A 310 -0.41 -4.10 14.00
N LEU A 311 -1.19 -3.06 13.72
CA LEU A 311 -1.08 -2.30 12.47
C LEU A 311 0.24 -1.50 12.44
N LYS A 312 0.65 -0.93 13.57
CA LYS A 312 1.95 -0.27 13.70
C LYS A 312 3.10 -1.24 13.44
N GLU A 313 3.03 -2.44 14.01
CA GLU A 313 4.03 -3.49 13.76
C GLU A 313 4.13 -3.81 12.26
N GLY A 314 2.98 -3.95 11.58
CA GLY A 314 2.95 -4.21 10.13
C GLY A 314 3.54 -3.08 9.30
N ALA A 315 3.20 -1.83 9.61
CA ALA A 315 3.77 -0.68 8.90
C ALA A 315 5.30 -0.64 9.02
N VAL A 316 5.84 -0.86 10.22
CA VAL A 316 7.28 -0.89 10.46
C VAL A 316 7.96 -2.08 9.77
N GLU A 317 7.35 -3.26 9.83
CA GLU A 317 7.85 -4.49 9.18
C GLU A 317 8.00 -4.31 7.66
N HIS A 318 7.04 -3.63 7.03
CA HIS A 318 7.02 -3.38 5.60
C HIS A 318 7.68 -2.06 5.16
N GLY A 319 8.27 -1.30 6.09
CA GLY A 319 8.97 -0.05 5.79
C GLY A 319 8.06 1.08 5.30
N ILE A 320 6.78 1.07 5.69
CA ILE A 320 5.78 2.05 5.26
C ILE A 320 5.80 3.24 6.23
N PRO A 321 5.72 4.50 5.73
CA PRO A 321 5.63 5.67 6.58
C PRO A 321 4.50 5.56 7.63
N LEU A 322 4.85 5.70 8.90
CA LEU A 322 3.94 5.54 10.04
C LEU A 322 3.67 6.88 10.72
N PHE A 323 2.39 7.17 10.95
CA PHE A 323 1.92 8.39 11.61
C PHE A 323 1.02 8.02 12.80
N GLN A 324 1.29 8.62 13.97
CA GLN A 324 0.52 8.38 15.20
C GLN A 324 -0.07 9.67 15.79
N PRO A 325 -1.02 10.33 15.09
CA PRO A 325 -1.60 11.57 15.59
C PRO A 325 -2.51 11.28 16.80
N THR A 326 -2.41 12.11 17.85
CA THR A 326 -3.38 12.09 18.96
C THR A 326 -4.75 12.70 18.58
N SER A 327 -4.86 13.35 17.42
CA SER A 327 -6.09 13.95 16.89
C SER A 327 -5.90 14.34 15.42
N PHE A 328 -6.88 14.00 14.58
CA PHE A 328 -6.96 14.41 13.18
C PHE A 328 -7.53 15.82 12.98
N ARG A 329 -7.87 16.56 14.05
CA ARG A 329 -8.32 17.97 13.95
C ARG A 329 -7.17 18.97 13.77
N ARG A 330 -5.93 18.49 13.72
CA ARG A 330 -4.76 19.35 13.62
C ARG A 330 -4.36 19.50 12.17
N GLU A 331 -4.22 20.74 11.72
CA GLU A 331 -3.78 21.07 10.36
C GLU A 331 -2.44 20.43 10.00
N ALA A 332 -1.51 20.30 10.96
CA ALA A 332 -0.25 19.58 10.73
C ALA A 332 -0.44 18.10 10.30
N VAL A 333 -1.53 17.44 10.75
CA VAL A 333 -1.86 16.09 10.31
C VAL A 333 -2.42 16.10 8.89
N TRP A 334 -3.15 17.15 8.52
CA TRP A 334 -3.66 17.32 7.15
C TRP A 334 -2.52 17.53 6.17
N GLU A 335 -1.50 18.33 6.52
CA GLU A 335 -0.31 18.47 5.68
C GLU A 335 0.44 17.15 5.50
N GLN A 336 0.59 16.36 6.57
CA GLN A 336 1.16 15.01 6.47
C GLN A 336 0.37 14.11 5.53
N ILE A 337 -0.97 14.19 5.54
CA ILE A 337 -1.80 13.43 4.59
C ILE A 337 -1.60 13.96 3.17
N ARG A 338 -1.54 15.28 2.95
CA ARG A 338 -1.33 15.89 1.62
C ARG A 338 0.03 15.55 1.02
N GLU A 339 1.08 15.53 1.83
CA GLU A 339 2.44 15.13 1.41
C GLU A 339 2.49 13.70 0.87
N LEU A 340 1.59 12.83 1.32
CA LEU A 340 1.49 11.45 0.81
C LEU A 340 0.75 11.37 -0.53
N GLU A 341 0.10 12.45 -0.99
CA GLU A 341 -0.72 12.50 -2.21
C GLU A 341 -1.65 11.27 -2.37
N PRO A 342 -2.48 10.91 -1.37
CA PRO A 342 -3.29 9.70 -1.46
C PRO A 342 -4.42 9.86 -2.49
N ASP A 343 -4.74 8.79 -3.21
CA ASP A 343 -5.93 8.71 -4.05
C ASP A 343 -7.12 8.18 -3.26
N LEU A 344 -6.90 7.28 -2.28
CA LEU A 344 -7.97 6.70 -1.46
C LEU A 344 -7.53 6.59 0.01
N GLY A 345 -8.39 7.05 0.91
CA GLY A 345 -8.32 6.74 2.33
C GLY A 345 -9.03 5.43 2.67
N VAL A 346 -8.34 4.53 3.35
CA VAL A 346 -8.89 3.23 3.79
C VAL A 346 -8.92 3.21 5.31
N MET A 347 -10.11 3.41 5.90
CA MET A 347 -10.33 3.39 7.35
C MET A 347 -10.76 1.98 7.81
N ALA A 348 -9.81 1.24 8.38
CA ALA A 348 -9.99 -0.13 8.85
C ALA A 348 -9.84 -0.22 10.38
N TYR A 349 -10.96 -0.10 11.09
CA TYR A 349 -11.04 -0.10 12.55
C TYR A 349 -10.38 1.13 13.21
N VAL A 350 -11.07 2.26 13.15
CA VAL A 350 -10.59 3.57 13.64
C VAL A 350 -11.34 3.99 14.91
N THR A 351 -10.62 4.49 15.91
CA THR A 351 -11.20 4.96 17.18
C THR A 351 -11.11 6.47 17.39
N LEU A 352 -10.30 7.15 16.58
CA LEU A 352 -10.16 8.61 16.61
C LEU A 352 -11.14 9.24 15.62
N PHE A 353 -11.78 10.32 16.03
CA PHE A 353 -12.59 11.13 15.12
C PHE A 353 -11.71 11.75 14.02
N VAL A 354 -12.11 11.53 12.76
CA VAL A 354 -11.47 12.09 11.56
C VAL A 354 -12.44 13.10 10.95
N PRO A 355 -12.12 14.41 10.93
CA PRO A 355 -13.01 15.42 10.37
C PRO A 355 -13.02 15.37 8.84
N GLU A 356 -14.08 15.90 8.22
CA GLU A 356 -14.21 15.98 6.75
C GLU A 356 -12.98 16.57 6.05
N GLU A 357 -12.35 17.59 6.64
CA GLU A 357 -11.13 18.21 6.08
C GLU A 357 -9.97 17.22 5.90
N ALA A 358 -9.93 16.13 6.67
CA ALA A 358 -8.98 15.04 6.50
C ALA A 358 -9.53 13.91 5.61
N LEU A 359 -10.83 13.61 5.70
CA LEU A 359 -11.50 12.57 4.91
C LEU A 359 -11.50 12.89 3.40
N ASP A 360 -11.53 14.17 3.06
CA ASP A 360 -11.62 14.70 1.69
C ASP A 360 -10.24 14.98 1.05
N ILE A 361 -9.14 14.80 1.78
CA ILE A 361 -7.79 14.98 1.21
C ILE A 361 -7.50 13.98 0.10
N PRO A 362 -7.81 12.66 0.25
CA PRO A 362 -7.58 11.72 -0.84
C PRO A 362 -8.45 12.03 -2.06
N THR A 363 -7.90 11.89 -3.27
CA THR A 363 -8.57 12.28 -4.53
C THR A 363 -9.96 11.67 -4.72
N HIS A 364 -10.17 10.42 -4.30
CA HIS A 364 -11.43 9.69 -4.38
C HIS A 364 -12.21 9.72 -3.07
N GLY A 365 -11.71 10.39 -2.04
CA GLY A 365 -12.24 10.42 -0.69
C GLY A 365 -11.74 9.26 0.17
N THR A 366 -12.41 9.05 1.30
CA THR A 366 -12.10 8.00 2.27
C THR A 366 -13.25 7.00 2.35
N ILE A 367 -12.95 5.72 2.52
CA ILE A 367 -13.93 4.66 2.81
C ILE A 367 -13.68 4.10 4.21
N GLN A 368 -14.74 3.71 4.91
CA GLN A 368 -14.66 3.20 6.27
C GLN A 368 -15.42 1.88 6.44
N TYR A 369 -14.82 0.97 7.19
CA TYR A 369 -15.45 -0.24 7.70
C TYR A 369 -16.29 0.05 8.93
N HIS A 370 -17.55 -0.44 8.92
CA HIS A 370 -18.42 -0.49 10.09
C HIS A 370 -19.03 -1.89 10.26
N PRO A 371 -18.91 -2.55 11.43
CA PRO A 371 -19.35 -3.93 11.62
C PRO A 371 -20.85 -4.04 11.99
N SER A 372 -21.71 -3.36 11.23
CA SER A 372 -23.16 -3.58 11.22
C SER A 372 -23.78 -3.29 9.85
N LEU A 373 -25.08 -3.59 9.74
CA LEU A 373 -25.92 -3.24 8.60
C LEU A 373 -26.49 -1.83 8.79
N LEU A 374 -25.75 -0.80 8.37
CA LEU A 374 -26.24 0.59 8.36
C LEU A 374 -27.57 0.71 7.59
N PRO A 375 -28.52 1.54 8.04
CA PRO A 375 -28.42 2.54 9.12
C PRO A 375 -28.57 1.98 10.54
N MET A 376 -28.72 0.67 10.73
CA MET A 376 -28.87 0.07 12.05
C MET A 376 -27.52 -0.07 12.76
N HIS A 377 -27.55 0.10 14.08
CA HIS A 377 -26.40 -0.07 14.95
C HIS A 377 -25.22 0.85 14.64
N LYS A 378 -25.49 2.14 14.45
CA LYS A 378 -24.44 3.17 14.38
C LYS A 378 -23.70 3.25 15.72
N GLY A 379 -22.41 3.57 15.69
CA GLY A 379 -21.62 3.82 16.88
C GLY A 379 -20.65 2.69 17.27
N PRO A 380 -20.00 2.85 18.44
CA PRO A 380 -18.72 2.20 18.73
C PRO A 380 -18.77 0.72 19.14
N SER A 381 -19.95 0.16 19.42
CA SER A 381 -20.11 -1.23 19.89
C SER A 381 -21.13 -2.01 19.05
N SER A 382 -21.12 -1.76 17.75
CA SER A 382 -22.10 -2.24 16.77
C SER A 382 -22.15 -3.76 16.55
N ILE A 383 -21.15 -4.51 17.05
CA ILE A 383 -21.17 -5.99 17.06
C ILE A 383 -21.94 -6.52 18.27
N ASN A 384 -21.82 -5.87 19.44
CA ASN A 384 -22.44 -6.32 20.69
C ASN A 384 -23.96 -6.27 20.59
N TRP A 385 -24.50 -5.12 20.17
CA TRP A 385 -25.92 -4.80 20.30
C TRP A 385 -26.87 -5.70 19.52
N PRO A 386 -26.62 -6.05 18.24
CA PRO A 386 -27.46 -7.02 17.53
C PRO A 386 -27.59 -8.35 18.30
N ILE A 387 -26.47 -8.84 18.84
CA ILE A 387 -26.43 -10.09 19.60
C ILE A 387 -27.22 -9.95 20.91
N ILE A 388 -27.03 -8.84 21.64
CA ILE A 388 -27.72 -8.53 22.90
C ILE A 388 -29.24 -8.39 22.69
N PHE A 389 -29.66 -7.75 21.61
CA PHE A 389 -31.08 -7.62 21.26
C PHE A 389 -31.71 -8.90 20.72
N GLY A 390 -30.91 -9.95 20.53
CA GLY A 390 -31.40 -11.25 20.06
C GLY A 390 -31.67 -11.28 18.56
N GLU A 391 -31.03 -10.40 17.80
CA GLU A 391 -31.08 -10.44 16.35
C GLU A 391 -30.51 -11.77 15.84
N THR A 392 -31.10 -12.24 14.74
CA THR A 392 -30.66 -13.48 14.07
C THR A 392 -29.73 -13.20 12.90
N LYS A 393 -29.47 -11.92 12.62
CA LYS A 393 -28.64 -11.44 11.52
C LYS A 393 -27.86 -10.20 11.93
N THR A 394 -26.68 -10.06 11.36
CA THR A 394 -25.87 -8.84 11.41
C THR A 394 -25.08 -8.76 10.11
N GLY A 395 -24.02 -7.96 10.08
CA GLY A 395 -23.18 -7.84 8.91
C GLY A 395 -22.16 -6.74 9.07
N LEU A 396 -21.75 -6.20 7.93
CA LEU A 396 -20.84 -5.08 7.84
C LEU A 396 -21.25 -4.17 6.70
N SER A 397 -20.86 -2.91 6.82
CA SER A 397 -21.00 -1.88 5.80
C SER A 397 -19.63 -1.28 5.50
N ILE A 398 -19.33 -1.10 4.22
CA ILE A 398 -18.29 -0.16 3.79
C ILE A 398 -19.01 1.09 3.30
N PHE A 399 -18.64 2.25 3.83
CA PHE A 399 -19.33 3.51 3.57
C PHE A 399 -18.35 4.66 3.42
N TRP A 400 -18.86 5.79 2.91
CA TRP A 400 -18.14 7.05 2.76
C TRP A 400 -18.42 7.89 4.00
N PRO A 401 -17.49 8.01 4.97
CA PRO A 401 -17.73 8.75 6.19
C PRO A 401 -17.91 10.25 5.93
N ASP A 402 -18.66 10.89 6.81
CA ASP A 402 -18.91 12.32 6.88
C ASP A 402 -18.70 12.80 8.34
N ASN A 403 -19.03 14.05 8.64
CA ASN A 403 -18.90 14.56 10.02
C ASN A 403 -19.91 13.96 11.02
N GLY A 404 -20.92 13.21 10.55
CA GLY A 404 -21.83 12.50 11.42
C GLY A 404 -21.29 11.13 11.83
N LEU A 405 -21.96 10.48 12.79
CA LEU A 405 -21.50 9.20 13.32
C LEU A 405 -22.10 8.06 12.50
N ASP A 406 -21.29 7.51 11.60
CA ASP A 406 -21.66 6.41 10.70
C ASP A 406 -22.91 6.72 9.84
N THR A 407 -23.07 7.98 9.44
CA THR A 407 -24.25 8.49 8.69
C THR A 407 -24.05 8.55 7.18
N GLY A 408 -22.80 8.48 6.72
CA GLY A 408 -22.49 8.71 5.33
C GLY A 408 -22.99 7.62 4.37
N PRO A 409 -22.96 7.88 3.05
CA PRO A 409 -23.48 6.99 2.03
C PRO A 409 -22.81 5.62 2.04
N VAL A 410 -23.58 4.55 1.88
CA VAL A 410 -23.09 3.18 1.85
C VAL A 410 -22.56 2.83 0.46
N LEU A 411 -21.37 2.21 0.43
CA LEU A 411 -20.72 1.69 -0.76
C LEU A 411 -21.14 0.24 -1.01
N LEU A 412 -21.05 -0.62 0.02
CA LEU A 412 -21.53 -2.00 -0.03
C LEU A 412 -21.86 -2.52 1.37
N GLN A 413 -22.67 -3.59 1.42
CA GLN A 413 -23.02 -4.31 2.64
C GLN A 413 -22.92 -5.82 2.44
N LYS A 414 -22.58 -6.53 3.51
CA LYS A 414 -22.61 -7.99 3.57
C LYS A 414 -23.30 -8.43 4.85
N GLU A 415 -24.22 -9.38 4.73
CA GLU A 415 -25.00 -9.94 5.83
C GLU A 415 -24.40 -11.28 6.29
N VAL A 416 -24.52 -11.56 7.58
CA VAL A 416 -24.25 -12.87 8.17
C VAL A 416 -25.31 -13.25 9.19
N ASP A 417 -25.63 -14.53 9.25
CA ASP A 417 -26.52 -15.08 10.28
C ASP A 417 -25.81 -15.06 11.64
N ILE A 418 -26.55 -14.74 12.69
CA ILE A 418 -26.15 -14.96 14.08
C ILE A 418 -26.77 -16.28 14.51
N GLY A 419 -25.92 -17.28 14.73
CA GLY A 419 -26.32 -18.57 15.25
C GLY A 419 -26.93 -18.48 16.66
N PRO A 420 -27.73 -19.47 17.06
CA PRO A 420 -28.42 -19.44 18.36
C PRO A 420 -27.46 -19.45 19.56
N ASP A 421 -26.26 -20.02 19.40
CA ASP A 421 -25.24 -20.12 20.44
C ASP A 421 -24.00 -19.25 20.12
N ASP A 422 -24.09 -18.42 19.09
CA ASP A 422 -22.98 -17.54 18.72
C ASP A 422 -22.72 -16.48 19.79
N THR A 423 -21.44 -16.27 20.06
CA THR A 423 -20.94 -15.23 20.96
C THR A 423 -20.38 -14.07 20.14
N LEU A 424 -20.19 -12.90 20.75
CA LEU A 424 -19.48 -11.80 20.07
C LEU A 424 -18.13 -12.26 19.50
N GLY A 425 -17.41 -13.12 20.23
CA GLY A 425 -16.15 -13.69 19.77
C GLY A 425 -16.29 -14.51 18.49
N SER A 426 -17.25 -15.44 18.42
CA SER A 426 -17.44 -16.26 17.21
C SER A 426 -17.97 -15.43 16.05
N VAL A 427 -18.96 -14.57 16.28
CA VAL A 427 -19.47 -13.64 15.24
C VAL A 427 -18.34 -12.78 14.67
N TYR A 428 -17.45 -12.25 15.51
CA TYR A 428 -16.36 -11.44 15.03
C TYR A 428 -15.30 -12.28 14.29
N PHE A 429 -14.68 -13.26 14.95
CA PHE A 429 -13.51 -13.94 14.40
C PHE A 429 -13.84 -14.93 13.28
N ASP A 430 -14.97 -15.61 13.36
CA ASP A 430 -15.33 -16.65 12.39
C ASP A 430 -16.08 -16.06 11.18
N HIS A 431 -16.69 -14.88 11.33
CA HIS A 431 -17.52 -14.27 10.30
C HIS A 431 -17.10 -12.84 9.91
N LEU A 432 -17.27 -11.85 10.78
CA LEU A 432 -17.10 -10.44 10.42
C LEU A 432 -15.66 -10.05 10.08
N PHE A 433 -14.67 -10.66 10.72
CA PHE A 433 -13.25 -10.40 10.49
C PHE A 433 -12.82 -10.80 9.08
N PRO A 434 -12.89 -12.09 8.66
CA PRO A 434 -12.48 -12.48 7.32
C PRO A 434 -13.32 -11.79 6.24
N MET A 435 -14.65 -11.72 6.46
CA MET A 435 -15.57 -11.07 5.54
C MET A 435 -15.30 -9.56 5.40
N GLY A 436 -14.90 -8.90 6.49
CA GLY A 436 -14.60 -7.48 6.52
C GLY A 436 -13.33 -7.13 5.77
N VAL A 437 -12.29 -7.97 5.87
CA VAL A 437 -11.08 -7.81 5.05
C VAL A 437 -11.44 -7.93 3.58
N ASP A 438 -12.14 -9.00 3.18
CA ASP A 438 -12.58 -9.20 1.81
C ASP A 438 -13.45 -8.03 1.29
N ALA A 439 -14.34 -7.51 2.13
CA ALA A 439 -15.20 -6.36 1.80
C ALA A 439 -14.42 -5.06 1.59
N MET A 440 -13.39 -4.79 2.39
CA MET A 440 -12.53 -3.62 2.20
C MET A 440 -11.77 -3.69 0.88
N ILE A 441 -11.26 -4.87 0.54
CA ILE A 441 -10.58 -5.15 -0.73
C ILE A 441 -11.52 -4.99 -1.93
N GLU A 442 -12.74 -5.49 -1.83
CA GLU A 442 -13.80 -5.30 -2.83
C GLU A 442 -14.15 -3.81 -3.00
N ALA A 443 -14.27 -3.06 -1.90
CA ALA A 443 -14.54 -1.64 -1.94
C ALA A 443 -13.41 -0.86 -2.63
N VAL A 444 -12.15 -1.17 -2.32
CA VAL A 444 -10.97 -0.61 -3.01
C VAL A 444 -11.05 -0.86 -4.52
N ASP A 445 -11.45 -2.06 -4.95
CA ASP A 445 -11.59 -2.41 -6.36
C ASP A 445 -12.71 -1.62 -7.05
N LEU A 446 -13.85 -1.43 -6.37
CA LEU A 446 -14.97 -0.62 -6.88
C LEU A 446 -14.58 0.86 -7.02
N VAL A 447 -13.82 1.41 -6.06
CA VAL A 447 -13.32 2.79 -6.13
C VAL A 447 -12.35 2.92 -7.30
N ARG A 448 -11.38 2.01 -7.44
CA ARG A 448 -10.44 1.99 -8.56
C ARG A 448 -11.14 1.92 -9.92
N ALA A 449 -12.22 1.14 -10.01
CA ALA A 449 -13.00 1.01 -11.23
C ALA A 449 -13.87 2.24 -11.54
N GLY A 450 -13.97 3.20 -10.62
CA GLY A 450 -14.88 4.34 -10.74
C GLY A 450 -16.35 3.96 -10.66
N THR A 451 -16.67 2.80 -10.10
CA THR A 451 -18.03 2.24 -10.01
C THR A 451 -18.54 2.11 -8.58
N ALA A 452 -17.79 2.60 -7.58
CA ALA A 452 -18.19 2.57 -6.18
C ALA A 452 -19.47 3.38 -5.95
N PRO A 453 -20.58 2.75 -5.49
CA PRO A 453 -21.80 3.45 -5.18
C PRO A 453 -21.63 4.43 -4.01
N LYS A 454 -22.46 5.47 -4.00
CA LYS A 454 -22.66 6.39 -2.87
C LYS A 454 -24.14 6.39 -2.51
N THR A 455 -24.67 5.25 -2.08
CA THR A 455 -26.11 5.09 -1.81
C THR A 455 -26.44 5.74 -0.46
N PRO A 456 -27.27 6.80 -0.43
CA PRO A 456 -27.71 7.38 0.83
C PRO A 456 -28.45 6.35 1.69
N GLN A 457 -28.24 6.39 3.01
CA GLN A 457 -28.81 5.37 3.89
C GLN A 457 -30.35 5.33 3.88
N TRP A 458 -31.04 6.44 3.61
CA TRP A 458 -32.50 6.48 3.50
C TRP A 458 -33.00 5.71 2.27
N GLU A 459 -32.26 5.76 1.16
CA GLU A 459 -32.57 5.00 -0.06
C GLU A 459 -32.35 3.51 0.20
N LEU A 460 -31.27 3.16 0.90
CA LEU A 460 -30.97 1.79 1.32
C LEU A 460 -32.06 1.21 2.25
N ALA A 461 -32.64 2.05 3.11
CA ALA A 461 -33.76 1.71 3.97
C ALA A 461 -35.11 1.63 3.22
N GLY A 462 -35.13 1.87 1.91
CA GLY A 462 -36.34 1.81 1.08
C GLY A 462 -37.31 2.98 1.28
N LEU A 463 -36.83 4.13 1.80
CA LEU A 463 -37.65 5.32 1.98
C LEU A 463 -37.78 6.08 0.66
N GLU A 464 -38.98 6.62 0.40
CA GLU A 464 -39.29 7.35 -0.84
C GLU A 464 -38.80 8.81 -0.81
N ALA A 465 -38.40 9.31 0.35
CA ALA A 465 -37.97 10.68 0.56
C ALA A 465 -36.72 10.73 1.45
N GLU A 466 -35.91 11.77 1.24
CA GLU A 466 -34.75 12.07 2.05
C GLU A 466 -35.16 12.33 3.51
N VAL A 467 -34.46 11.68 4.43
CA VAL A 467 -34.60 11.84 5.88
C VAL A 467 -33.22 12.18 6.43
N ASP A 468 -33.18 13.01 7.47
CA ASP A 468 -31.96 13.31 8.18
C ASP A 468 -31.24 12.00 8.59
N PRO A 469 -30.01 11.76 8.13
CA PRO A 469 -29.28 10.53 8.44
C PRO A 469 -29.12 10.27 9.94
N SER A 470 -29.14 11.31 10.78
CA SER A 470 -29.07 11.18 12.25
C SER A 470 -30.37 10.68 12.88
N GLU A 471 -31.50 10.82 12.18
CA GLU A 471 -32.82 10.33 12.61
C GLU A 471 -33.15 8.95 12.02
N LEU A 472 -32.28 8.41 11.16
CA LEU A 472 -32.48 7.14 10.48
C LEU A 472 -31.75 5.98 11.16
N GLY A 473 -32.45 4.86 11.35
CA GLY A 473 -31.91 3.63 11.92
C GLY A 473 -31.77 3.68 13.43
N SER A 474 -30.71 3.09 13.98
CA SER A 474 -30.47 3.07 15.43
C SER A 474 -29.03 3.47 15.75
N TYR A 475 -28.86 4.04 16.93
CA TYR A 475 -27.57 4.37 17.51
C TYR A 475 -27.47 3.69 18.86
N GLU A 476 -26.38 2.95 19.08
CA GLU A 476 -26.08 2.44 20.40
C GLU A 476 -24.70 2.90 20.86
N GLY A 477 -24.66 3.30 22.14
CA GLY A 477 -23.45 3.76 22.78
C GLY A 477 -22.44 2.62 23.01
N TRP A 478 -21.38 2.96 23.74
CA TRP A 478 -20.39 1.99 24.17
C TRP A 478 -21.03 0.89 25.01
N CYS A 479 -20.75 -0.37 24.66
CA CYS A 479 -21.09 -1.53 25.49
C CYS A 479 -19.95 -1.76 26.49
N ARG A 480 -20.09 -1.20 27.70
CA ARG A 480 -19.12 -1.32 28.79
C ARG A 480 -19.72 -2.12 29.94
N GLU A 481 -18.94 -2.27 31.00
CA GLU A 481 -19.33 -2.99 32.21
C GLU A 481 -20.71 -2.53 32.72
N GLU A 482 -20.99 -1.23 32.71
CA GLU A 482 -22.26 -0.68 33.20
C GLU A 482 -23.49 -1.09 32.36
N GLN A 483 -23.30 -1.50 31.10
CA GLN A 483 -24.40 -1.92 30.22
C GLN A 483 -24.63 -3.44 30.23
N VAL A 484 -23.72 -4.22 30.82
CA VAL A 484 -23.78 -5.69 30.80
C VAL A 484 -23.93 -6.31 32.19
N GLU A 485 -24.47 -5.55 33.14
CA GLU A 485 -24.97 -6.11 34.37
C GLU A 485 -26.20 -7.00 34.08
N ILE A 486 -26.17 -8.21 34.60
CA ILE A 486 -27.24 -9.18 34.43
C ILE A 486 -28.38 -8.82 35.38
N ASP A 487 -29.51 -8.44 34.81
CA ASP A 487 -30.79 -8.51 35.50
C ASP A 487 -31.39 -9.91 35.33
N TRP A 488 -31.32 -10.71 36.40
CA TRP A 488 -31.89 -12.05 36.41
C TRP A 488 -33.43 -12.04 36.30
N GLY A 489 -34.09 -10.91 36.56
CA GLY A 489 -35.53 -10.74 36.40
C GLY A 489 -36.02 -10.79 34.95
N GLU A 490 -35.12 -10.61 34.00
CA GLU A 490 -35.42 -10.71 32.58
C GLU A 490 -35.68 -12.17 32.13
N PRO A 491 -36.37 -12.39 31.00
CA PRO A 491 -36.51 -13.71 30.40
C PRO A 491 -35.16 -14.37 30.11
N ALA A 492 -35.10 -15.71 30.15
CA ALA A 492 -33.86 -16.44 29.87
C ALA A 492 -33.24 -16.08 28.51
N ASP A 493 -34.05 -15.82 27.48
CA ASP A 493 -33.53 -15.39 26.17
C ASP A 493 -32.79 -14.06 26.25
N THR A 494 -33.33 -13.05 26.94
CA THR A 494 -32.70 -11.74 27.13
C THR A 494 -31.38 -11.88 27.90
N VAL A 495 -31.40 -12.60 29.03
CA VAL A 495 -30.19 -12.84 29.84
C VAL A 495 -29.13 -13.58 29.04
N TYR A 496 -29.54 -14.60 28.28
CA TYR A 496 -28.63 -15.39 27.45
C TYR A 496 -27.99 -14.56 26.33
N ASN A 497 -28.79 -13.73 25.65
CA ASN A 497 -28.34 -12.81 24.61
C ASN A 497 -27.36 -11.76 25.15
N LEU A 498 -27.63 -11.22 26.35
CA LEU A 498 -26.71 -10.31 27.04
C LEU A 498 -25.35 -10.98 27.30
N ILE A 499 -25.36 -12.20 27.84
CA ILE A 499 -24.13 -12.95 28.16
C ILE A 499 -23.32 -13.23 26.90
N ARG A 500 -23.95 -13.77 25.84
CA ARG A 500 -23.22 -14.13 24.61
C ARG A 500 -22.77 -12.89 23.82
N GLY A 501 -23.56 -11.82 23.83
CA GLY A 501 -23.22 -10.53 23.20
C GLY A 501 -22.12 -9.74 23.92
N ALA A 502 -21.83 -10.08 25.18
CA ALA A 502 -20.72 -9.54 25.95
C ALA A 502 -19.51 -10.50 26.04
N ASN A 503 -19.53 -11.67 25.37
CA ASN A 503 -18.45 -12.66 25.42
C ASN A 503 -17.58 -12.60 24.15
N PRO A 504 -16.28 -12.22 24.22
CA PRO A 504 -15.44 -12.20 25.43
C PRO A 504 -15.33 -10.87 26.17
N GLN A 505 -15.75 -9.75 25.56
CA GLN A 505 -15.69 -8.42 26.16
C GLN A 505 -16.99 -7.65 25.92
N PRO A 506 -17.44 -6.82 26.89
CA PRO A 506 -16.83 -6.54 28.20
C PRO A 506 -16.94 -7.69 29.23
N GLY A 507 -17.79 -8.68 28.99
CA GLY A 507 -18.11 -9.79 29.89
C GLY A 507 -19.27 -9.42 30.80
N ALA A 508 -20.45 -10.02 30.57
CA ALA A 508 -21.63 -9.79 31.40
C ALA A 508 -21.36 -10.20 32.85
N TRP A 509 -21.96 -9.52 33.82
CA TRP A 509 -21.63 -9.75 35.23
C TRP A 509 -22.83 -9.63 36.16
N THR A 510 -22.70 -10.21 37.35
CA THR A 510 -23.68 -10.09 38.44
C THR A 510 -22.95 -9.91 39.77
N SER A 511 -23.63 -9.39 40.79
CA SER A 511 -23.04 -9.24 42.11
C SER A 511 -23.02 -10.57 42.88
N TYR A 512 -21.85 -10.91 43.42
CA TYR A 512 -21.68 -12.06 44.32
C TYR A 512 -20.72 -11.68 45.46
N GLU A 513 -21.19 -11.81 46.71
CA GLU A 513 -20.42 -11.52 47.94
C GLU A 513 -19.72 -10.15 47.94
N GLY A 514 -20.34 -9.14 47.32
CA GLY A 514 -19.82 -7.76 47.26
C GLY A 514 -18.80 -7.50 46.14
N GLY A 515 -18.62 -8.42 45.18
CA GLY A 515 -17.81 -8.23 43.98
C GLY A 515 -18.53 -8.63 42.68
N ALA A 516 -18.01 -8.14 41.55
CA ALA A 516 -18.53 -8.45 40.22
C ALA A 516 -18.05 -9.83 39.74
N LEU A 517 -18.98 -10.79 39.64
CA LEU A 517 -18.73 -12.09 39.02
C LEU A 517 -19.11 -12.02 37.55
N GLN A 518 -18.12 -12.06 36.66
CA GLN A 518 -18.37 -12.10 35.22
C GLN A 518 -18.72 -13.51 34.75
N ILE A 519 -19.63 -13.59 33.78
CA ILE A 519 -20.21 -14.80 33.22
C ILE A 519 -19.93 -14.82 31.71
N PHE A 520 -19.48 -15.97 31.20
CA PHE A 520 -19.13 -16.15 29.78
C PHE A 520 -19.94 -17.33 29.21
N ASP A 521 -19.33 -18.49 29.02
CA ASP A 521 -19.98 -19.64 28.42
C ASP A 521 -21.21 -20.06 29.25
N SER A 522 -22.37 -20.11 28.60
CA SER A 522 -23.65 -20.43 29.23
C SER A 522 -24.57 -21.20 28.27
N ARG A 523 -25.69 -21.73 28.79
CA ARG A 523 -26.75 -22.36 28.00
C ARG A 523 -28.13 -22.05 28.59
N LYS A 524 -29.13 -21.96 27.72
CA LYS A 524 -30.53 -21.90 28.13
C LYS A 524 -31.00 -23.26 28.64
N VAL A 525 -31.83 -23.24 29.68
CA VAL A 525 -32.47 -24.43 30.25
C VAL A 525 -33.96 -24.16 30.38
N ASP A 526 -34.77 -25.01 29.76
CA ASP A 526 -36.22 -24.95 29.86
C ASP A 526 -36.70 -25.37 31.25
N GLY A 527 -37.76 -24.72 31.75
CA GLY A 527 -38.48 -25.19 32.93
C GLY A 527 -37.84 -24.85 34.28
N GLY A 528 -37.29 -23.64 34.42
CA GLY A 528 -36.78 -23.14 35.70
C GLY A 528 -37.87 -23.00 36.77
N ALA A 529 -37.70 -23.68 37.90
CA ALA A 529 -38.48 -23.48 39.11
C ALA A 529 -37.58 -22.87 40.20
N GLY A 530 -37.92 -21.68 40.69
CA GLY A 530 -37.15 -20.99 41.72
C GLY A 530 -37.44 -19.49 41.72
N GLU A 531 -37.01 -18.79 42.77
CA GLU A 531 -37.01 -17.33 42.78
C GLU A 531 -35.92 -16.81 41.84
N VAL A 532 -36.21 -15.71 41.13
CA VAL A 532 -35.28 -15.02 40.24
C VAL A 532 -33.91 -14.81 40.89
N GLY A 533 -32.84 -15.09 40.14
CA GLY A 533 -31.45 -14.96 40.59
C GLY A 533 -30.98 -16.09 41.51
N THR A 534 -31.83 -17.07 41.82
CA THR A 534 -31.47 -18.19 42.71
C THR A 534 -30.80 -19.32 41.94
N VAL A 535 -29.75 -19.89 42.53
CA VAL A 535 -29.13 -21.14 42.07
C VAL A 535 -30.10 -22.30 42.31
N THR A 536 -30.59 -22.89 41.23
CA THR A 536 -31.58 -24.00 41.28
C THR A 536 -30.94 -25.37 41.11
N GLY A 537 -29.71 -25.44 40.60
CA GLY A 537 -28.99 -26.68 40.40
C GLY A 537 -27.48 -26.49 40.34
N ILE A 538 -26.75 -27.53 40.76
CA ILE A 538 -25.30 -27.65 40.60
C ILE A 538 -25.04 -28.94 39.84
N ALA A 539 -24.25 -28.84 38.78
CA ALA A 539 -23.87 -29.92 37.89
C ALA A 539 -22.35 -30.00 37.77
N ASP A 540 -21.84 -31.09 37.21
CA ASP A 540 -20.39 -31.34 37.07
C ASP A 540 -19.69 -30.31 36.18
N ASP A 541 -20.43 -29.64 35.29
CA ASP A 541 -19.96 -28.66 34.31
C ASP A 541 -20.47 -27.24 34.56
N GLY A 542 -21.12 -26.97 35.71
CA GLY A 542 -21.56 -25.62 36.06
C GLY A 542 -22.70 -25.55 37.07
N PHE A 543 -23.35 -24.40 37.16
CA PHE A 543 -24.52 -24.18 38.01
C PHE A 543 -25.65 -23.50 37.23
N VAL A 544 -26.88 -23.68 37.68
CA VAL A 544 -28.09 -23.20 37.02
C VAL A 544 -28.70 -22.08 37.85
N VAL A 545 -29.00 -20.94 37.22
CA VAL A 545 -29.61 -19.77 37.85
C VAL A 545 -31.00 -19.54 37.25
N ALA A 546 -32.00 -19.38 38.10
CA ALA A 546 -33.36 -19.04 37.69
C ALA A 546 -33.44 -17.61 37.15
N THR A 547 -34.16 -17.44 36.04
CA THR A 547 -34.47 -16.12 35.47
C THR A 547 -35.95 -15.80 35.60
N GLY A 548 -36.41 -14.65 35.09
CA GLY A 548 -37.83 -14.29 35.08
C GLY A 548 -38.71 -15.29 34.34
N ASN A 549 -38.15 -15.97 33.32
CA ASN A 549 -38.77 -17.09 32.64
C ASN A 549 -37.70 -18.02 32.07
N GLY A 550 -37.59 -19.23 32.64
CA GLY A 550 -36.57 -20.22 32.30
C GLY A 550 -35.38 -20.19 33.25
N SER A 551 -34.23 -20.69 32.79
CA SER A 551 -32.99 -20.67 33.57
C SER A 551 -31.75 -20.62 32.67
N ILE A 552 -30.64 -20.14 33.23
CA ILE A 552 -29.34 -20.12 32.58
C ILE A 552 -28.39 -21.05 33.30
N LYS A 553 -27.81 -22.00 32.57
CA LYS A 553 -26.68 -22.79 33.04
C LYS A 553 -25.40 -22.02 32.76
N VAL A 554 -24.68 -21.65 33.81
CA VAL A 554 -23.39 -20.97 33.76
C VAL A 554 -22.27 -22.00 33.75
N MET A 555 -21.38 -21.94 32.75
CA MET A 555 -20.30 -22.92 32.55
C MET A 555 -18.90 -22.30 32.69
N ARG A 556 -18.75 -20.99 32.46
CA ARG A 556 -17.50 -20.25 32.73
C ARG A 556 -17.75 -18.91 33.41
N VAL A 557 -16.88 -18.58 34.35
CA VAL A 557 -16.91 -17.31 35.09
C VAL A 557 -15.53 -16.69 35.24
N ARG A 558 -15.47 -15.40 35.57
CA ARG A 558 -14.27 -14.72 36.06
C ARG A 558 -14.61 -14.02 37.37
N PRO A 559 -14.16 -14.57 38.52
CA PRO A 559 -14.30 -13.89 39.80
C PRO A 559 -13.45 -12.62 39.87
N PRO A 560 -13.77 -11.68 40.78
CA PRO A 560 -12.98 -10.47 40.99
C PRO A 560 -11.49 -10.80 41.25
N GLY A 561 -10.59 -10.16 40.51
CA GLY A 561 -9.15 -10.33 40.66
C GLY A 561 -8.59 -11.69 40.24
N GLN A 562 -9.37 -12.53 39.56
CA GLN A 562 -8.96 -13.85 39.08
C GLN A 562 -9.05 -13.98 37.55
N GLY A 563 -8.47 -15.05 37.01
CA GLY A 563 -8.62 -15.42 35.60
C GLY A 563 -9.99 -16.07 35.31
N LYS A 564 -10.27 -16.34 34.02
CA LYS A 564 -11.46 -17.12 33.62
C LYS A 564 -11.31 -18.57 34.08
N VAL A 565 -12.26 -19.09 34.85
CA VAL A 565 -12.29 -20.48 35.36
C VAL A 565 -13.58 -21.22 34.98
N PRO A 566 -13.60 -22.56 34.97
CA PRO A 566 -14.84 -23.33 34.89
C PRO A 566 -15.79 -23.00 36.05
N ALA A 567 -17.09 -22.88 35.76
CA ALA A 567 -18.10 -22.52 36.76
C ALA A 567 -18.24 -23.56 37.87
N ALA A 568 -18.03 -24.84 37.57
CA ALA A 568 -18.03 -25.91 38.57
C ALA A 568 -16.88 -25.77 39.59
N GLU A 569 -15.69 -25.35 39.12
CA GLU A 569 -14.53 -25.09 39.98
C GLU A 569 -14.80 -23.90 40.91
N PHE A 570 -15.33 -22.81 40.35
CA PHE A 570 -15.77 -21.66 41.14
C PHE A 570 -16.81 -22.08 42.19
N ALA A 571 -17.87 -22.79 41.79
CA ALA A 571 -18.92 -23.24 42.70
C ALA A 571 -18.36 -24.09 43.86
N ALA A 572 -17.41 -24.99 43.60
CA ALA A 572 -16.74 -25.77 44.64
C ALA A 572 -15.87 -24.90 45.56
N SER A 573 -15.14 -23.94 45.01
CA SER A 573 -14.22 -23.06 45.75
C SER A 573 -14.94 -22.14 46.75
N VAL A 574 -16.10 -21.60 46.38
CA VAL A 574 -16.92 -20.72 47.23
C VAL A 574 -17.99 -21.47 48.03
N GLY A 575 -18.09 -22.80 47.82
CA GLY A 575 -19.11 -23.62 48.45
C GLY A 575 -20.53 -23.22 48.06
N LEU A 576 -20.74 -22.84 46.79
CA LEU A 576 -22.04 -22.47 46.22
C LEU A 576 -23.04 -23.63 46.42
N ARG A 577 -24.28 -23.32 46.78
CA ARG A 577 -25.35 -24.32 47.01
C ARG A 577 -26.63 -23.90 46.33
N VAL A 578 -27.49 -24.87 46.04
CA VAL A 578 -28.89 -24.61 45.66
C VAL A 578 -29.54 -23.73 46.73
N GLY A 579 -30.18 -22.65 46.30
CA GLY A 579 -30.76 -21.62 47.17
C GLY A 579 -29.89 -20.38 47.38
N HIS A 580 -28.61 -20.38 46.97
CA HIS A 580 -27.82 -19.14 46.91
C HIS A 580 -28.42 -18.19 45.87
N ARG A 581 -28.34 -16.88 46.12
CA ARG A 581 -28.92 -15.87 45.24
C ARG A 581 -27.86 -14.90 44.73
N PHE A 582 -27.94 -14.59 43.45
CA PHE A 582 -27.22 -13.49 42.83
C PHE A 582 -28.12 -12.25 42.84
N ASP A 583 -27.55 -11.13 43.24
CA ASP A 583 -28.27 -9.87 43.32
C ASP A 583 -28.06 -9.05 42.04
N HIS A 584 -29.10 -8.31 41.66
CA HIS A 584 -29.00 -7.20 40.73
C HIS A 584 -28.77 -5.93 41.58
N THR A 585 -27.86 -5.04 41.18
CA THR A 585 -27.56 -3.83 41.97
C THR A 585 -28.66 -2.75 41.91
N GLY A 586 -29.79 -3.03 41.26
CA GLY A 586 -30.92 -2.12 41.06
C GLY A 586 -32.25 -2.48 41.75
N GLY A 587 -32.26 -3.08 42.94
CA GLY A 587 -33.48 -3.40 43.70
C GLY A 587 -33.36 -3.27 45.21
#